data_AF-A0A351TL02-F1
#
_entry.id   AF-A0A351TL02-F1
#
_cell.length_a   1.000
_cell.length_b   1.000
_cell.length_c   1.000
_cell.angle_alpha   90.00
_cell.angle_beta   90.00
_cell.angle_gamma   90.00
#
_symmetry.space_group_name_H-M   'P 1'
#
loop_
_entity.id
_entity.type
_entity.pdbx_description
1 polymer ?
#
loop_
_entity_poly.entity_id
_entity_poly.type
_entity_poly.pdbx_seq_one_letter_code
_entity_poly.pdbx_strand_id
1 'polypeptide(L)'
;LEFNYMIMQSYDFLKLYENYGCNMQFGGDDQWSNMLGGTELIRRKLGKDAHAMTITLLLNSEGKKMGKTQSGAVWLDANKTSPFDFYQYWRNVADADVLKCLRMLTFLPLEQIDEMD
;
A
#
# COMPACT_ATOMS: atom_id res chain seq x y z
N LEU A 1 13.22 -20.82 -0.35
CA LEU A 1 13.83 -19.47 -0.44
C LEU A 1 13.07 -18.42 0.37
N GLU A 2 11.74 -18.55 0.56
CA GLU A 2 10.90 -17.52 1.21
C GLU A 2 11.03 -17.42 2.74
N PHE A 3 11.46 -18.48 3.43
CA PHE A 3 11.52 -18.51 4.91
C PHE A 3 12.41 -17.40 5.52
N ASN A 4 13.50 -17.04 4.85
CA ASN A 4 14.44 -16.02 5.34
C ASN A 4 14.01 -14.58 5.04
N TYR A 5 12.95 -14.38 4.26
CA TYR A 5 12.51 -13.04 3.84
C TYR A 5 12.13 -12.16 5.05
N MET A 6 11.46 -12.73 6.06
CA MET A 6 11.08 -12.02 7.28
C MET A 6 12.28 -11.44 8.01
N ILE A 7 13.40 -12.17 8.04
CA ILE A 7 14.63 -11.75 8.72
C ILE A 7 15.23 -10.54 8.00
N MET A 8 15.30 -10.59 6.67
CA MET A 8 15.83 -9.50 5.85
C MET A 8 15.00 -8.23 6.01
N GLN A 9 13.67 -8.31 5.88
CA GLN A 9 12.79 -7.14 6.04
C GLN A 9 12.84 -6.56 7.46
N SER A 10 12.96 -7.42 8.48
CA SER A 10 13.13 -6.95 9.87
C SER A 10 14.45 -6.19 10.04
N TYR A 11 15.52 -6.68 9.41
CA TYR A 11 16.84 -6.05 9.45
C TYR A 11 16.87 -4.71 8.73
N ASP A 12 16.14 -4.58 7.61
CA ASP A 12 15.99 -3.30 6.92
C ASP A 12 15.37 -2.25 7.84
N PHE A 13 14.33 -2.61 8.61
CA PHE A 13 13.70 -1.67 9.55
C PHE A 13 14.68 -1.26 10.66
N LEU A 14 15.43 -2.21 11.23
CA LEU A 14 16.48 -1.89 12.20
C LEU A 14 17.51 -0.91 11.62
N LYS A 15 17.97 -1.13 10.39
CA LYS A 15 18.97 -0.27 9.75
C LYS A 15 18.44 1.12 9.45
N LEU A 16 17.18 1.23 9.02
CA LEU A 16 16.54 2.53 8.82
C LEU A 16 16.31 3.27 10.14
N TYR A 17 16.01 2.56 11.22
CA TYR A 17 15.92 3.14 12.56
C TYR A 17 17.27 3.71 13.01
N GLU A 18 18.34 2.91 12.92
CA GLU A 18 19.69 3.33 13.34
C GLU A 18 20.23 4.50 12.51
N ASN A 19 20.02 4.47 11.19
CA ASN A 19 20.62 5.44 10.28
C ASN A 19 19.82 6.74 10.17
N TYR A 20 18.49 6.67 10.30
CA TYR A 20 17.60 7.79 9.97
C TYR A 20 16.55 8.08 11.05
N GLY A 21 16.52 7.32 12.14
CA GLY A 21 15.47 7.45 13.16
C GLY A 21 14.09 7.05 12.65
N CYS A 22 14.01 6.25 11.58
CA CYS A 22 12.74 5.73 11.05
C CYS A 22 12.07 4.86 12.12
N ASN A 23 10.98 5.35 12.72
CA ASN A 23 10.30 4.71 13.85
C ASN A 23 8.92 4.13 13.47
N MET A 24 8.53 4.17 12.19
CA MET A 24 7.25 3.63 11.72
C MET A 24 7.40 3.00 10.33
N GLN A 25 6.82 1.82 10.14
CA GLN A 25 6.75 1.13 8.86
C GLN A 25 5.30 1.02 8.38
N PHE A 26 5.08 1.35 7.11
CA PHE A 26 3.79 1.21 6.43
C PHE A 26 3.88 0.13 5.35
N GLY A 27 2.80 -0.63 5.16
CA GLY A 27 2.72 -1.66 4.13
C GLY A 27 1.30 -2.13 3.87
N GLY A 28 1.11 -2.98 2.86
CA GLY A 28 -0.17 -3.66 2.66
C GLY A 28 -0.50 -4.61 3.83
N ASP A 29 -1.78 -4.95 3.99
CA ASP A 29 -2.24 -5.89 5.02
C ASP A 29 -1.51 -7.24 5.01
N ASP A 30 -1.02 -7.67 3.84
CA ASP A 30 -0.25 -8.90 3.65
C ASP A 30 1.18 -8.85 4.23
N GLN A 31 1.68 -7.66 4.60
CA GLN A 31 3.02 -7.46 5.15
C GLN A 31 3.05 -7.40 6.69
N TRP A 32 1.90 -7.52 7.36
CA TRP A 32 1.76 -7.28 8.79
C TRP A 32 2.77 -8.07 9.64
N SER A 33 2.87 -9.38 9.46
CA SER A 33 3.78 -10.24 10.23
C SER A 33 5.24 -9.87 10.04
N ASN A 34 5.62 -9.41 8.85
CA ASN A 34 7.00 -9.05 8.54
C ASN A 34 7.38 -7.72 9.21
N MET A 35 6.48 -6.75 9.19
CA MET A 35 6.69 -5.45 9.84
C MET A 35 6.78 -5.58 11.36
N LEU A 36 5.94 -6.45 11.97
CA LEU A 36 6.05 -6.78 13.39
C LEU A 36 7.39 -7.43 13.75
N GLY A 37 7.98 -8.21 12.84
CA GLY A 37 9.33 -8.74 12.99
C GLY A 37 10.37 -7.62 13.13
N GLY A 38 10.25 -6.56 12.33
CA GLY A 38 11.12 -5.39 12.41
C GLY A 38 10.95 -4.62 13.72
N THR A 39 9.72 -4.36 14.16
CA THR A 39 9.47 -3.69 15.45
C THR A 39 10.03 -4.49 16.62
N GLU A 40 9.86 -5.81 16.61
CA GLU A 40 10.38 -6.69 17.66
C GLU A 40 11.91 -6.77 17.63
N LEU A 41 12.53 -6.75 16.46
CA LEU A 41 13.98 -6.72 16.33
C LEU A 41 14.58 -5.42 16.90
N ILE A 42 13.97 -4.26 16.59
CA ILE A 42 14.37 -2.97 17.15
C ILE A 42 14.26 -2.99 18.68
N ARG A 43 13.14 -3.49 19.22
CA ARG A 43 12.94 -3.63 20.67
C ARG A 43 14.02 -4.50 21.31
N ARG A 44 14.34 -5.65 20.72
CA ARG A 44 15.35 -6.58 21.25
C ARG A 44 16.78 -6.06 21.14
N LYS A 45 17.13 -5.35 20.07
CA LYS A 45 18.50 -4.91 19.80
C LYS A 45 18.83 -3.58 20.44
N LEU A 46 17.88 -2.65 20.46
CA LEU A 46 18.10 -1.27 20.88
C LEU A 46 17.33 -0.89 22.14
N GLY A 47 16.38 -1.71 22.59
CA GLY A 47 15.50 -1.37 23.71
C GLY A 47 14.59 -0.17 23.38
N LYS A 48 14.24 0.01 22.11
CA LYS A 48 13.43 1.12 21.60
C LYS A 48 12.10 0.63 21.05
N ASP A 49 11.13 1.52 21.01
CA ASP A 49 9.83 1.27 20.40
C ASP A 49 9.81 1.76 18.94
N ALA A 50 9.14 0.99 18.10
CA ALA A 50 8.84 1.31 16.71
C ALA A 50 7.43 0.81 16.38
N HIS A 51 6.82 1.41 15.36
CA HIS A 51 5.42 1.19 15.01
C HIS A 51 5.26 0.55 13.64
N ALA A 52 4.17 -0.17 13.45
CA ALA A 52 3.75 -0.70 12.15
C ALA A 52 2.29 -0.33 11.90
N MET A 53 1.98 0.06 10.67
CA MET A 53 0.62 0.32 10.22
C MET A 53 0.38 -0.35 8.88
N THR A 54 -0.75 -1.01 8.72
CA THR A 54 -1.16 -1.52 7.41
C THR A 54 -2.11 -0.56 6.71
N ILE A 55 -2.06 -0.61 5.38
CA ILE A 55 -2.97 0.10 4.51
C ILE A 55 -3.93 -0.93 3.91
N THR A 56 -5.23 -0.62 4.01
CA THR A 56 -6.29 -1.49 3.49
C THR A 56 -6.15 -1.69 2.00
N LEU A 57 -6.33 -2.94 1.55
CA LEU A 57 -6.33 -3.27 0.13
C LEU A 57 -7.46 -2.55 -0.61
N LEU A 58 -7.15 -2.00 -1.78
CA LEU A 58 -8.14 -1.40 -2.67
C LEU A 58 -8.95 -2.50 -3.37
N LEU A 59 -10.14 -2.78 -2.83
CA LEU A 59 -11.13 -3.69 -3.38
C LEU A 59 -12.28 -2.92 -4.04
N ASN A 60 -12.88 -3.47 -5.09
CA ASN A 60 -14.16 -2.99 -5.62
C ASN A 60 -15.33 -3.44 -4.73
N SER A 61 -16.53 -2.97 -5.06
CA SER A 61 -17.81 -3.27 -4.38
C SER A 61 -18.16 -4.76 -4.38
N GLU A 62 -17.62 -5.54 -5.32
CA GLU A 62 -17.75 -6.99 -5.40
C GLU A 62 -16.67 -7.75 -4.58
N GLY A 63 -15.77 -7.03 -3.90
CA GLY A 63 -14.68 -7.60 -3.09
C GLY A 63 -13.45 -8.05 -3.89
N LYS A 64 -13.39 -7.75 -5.20
CA LYS A 64 -12.25 -8.07 -6.07
C LYS A 64 -11.18 -6.97 -5.99
N LYS A 65 -9.90 -7.38 -5.97
CA LYS A 65 -8.75 -6.44 -6.03
C LYS A 65 -8.82 -5.58 -7.28
N MET A 66 -8.80 -4.26 -7.09
CA MET A 66 -8.71 -3.30 -8.19
C MET A 66 -7.29 -3.31 -8.79
N GLY A 67 -7.18 -2.90 -10.06
CA GLY A 67 -5.94 -2.98 -10.84
C GLY A 67 -5.70 -4.32 -11.55
N LYS A 68 -6.64 -5.29 -11.43
CA LYS A 68 -6.65 -6.53 -12.24
C LYS A 68 -7.82 -6.53 -13.21
N THR A 69 -7.53 -6.25 -14.47
CA THR A 69 -8.46 -6.39 -15.60
C THR A 69 -8.45 -7.82 -16.13
N GLN A 70 -9.39 -8.16 -17.04
CA GLN A 70 -9.35 -9.44 -17.76
C GLN A 70 -8.06 -9.60 -18.59
N SER A 71 -7.45 -8.49 -19.04
CA SER A 71 -6.20 -8.45 -19.80
C SER A 71 -4.94 -8.39 -18.92
N GLY A 72 -5.07 -8.36 -17.58
CA GLY A 72 -3.94 -8.38 -16.64
C GLY A 72 -3.86 -7.15 -15.75
N ALA A 73 -2.64 -6.85 -15.26
CA ALA A 73 -2.38 -5.72 -14.38
C ALA A 73 -2.41 -4.38 -15.13
N VAL A 74 -2.89 -3.33 -14.47
CA VAL A 74 -2.75 -1.94 -14.92
C VAL A 74 -1.36 -1.45 -14.50
N TRP A 75 -0.44 -1.33 -15.45
CA TRP A 75 0.95 -0.96 -15.17
C TRP A 75 1.14 0.55 -15.15
N LEU A 76 2.12 1.02 -14.37
CA LEU A 76 2.56 2.42 -14.41
C LEU A 76 3.53 2.72 -15.57
N ASP A 77 4.16 1.67 -16.11
CA ASP A 77 5.05 1.79 -17.27
C ASP A 77 4.24 1.99 -18.56
N ALA A 78 4.45 3.13 -19.22
CA ALA A 78 3.76 3.52 -20.45
C ALA A 78 3.90 2.52 -21.61
N ASN A 79 4.96 1.70 -21.60
CA ASN A 79 5.18 0.65 -22.60
C ASN A 79 4.36 -0.62 -22.34
N LYS A 80 3.85 -0.80 -21.11
CA LYS A 80 3.02 -1.94 -20.70
C LYS A 80 1.54 -1.57 -20.62
N THR A 81 1.24 -0.33 -20.27
CA THR A 81 -0.12 0.23 -20.30
C THR A 81 0.00 1.65 -20.81
N SER A 82 -0.59 1.93 -21.98
CA SER A 82 -0.49 3.26 -22.55
C SER A 82 -1.14 4.30 -21.62
N PRO A 83 -0.70 5.56 -21.61
CA PRO A 83 -1.35 6.61 -20.82
C PRO A 83 -2.86 6.74 -21.12
N PHE A 84 -3.26 6.47 -22.37
CA PHE A 84 -4.66 6.44 -22.77
C PHE A 84 -5.42 5.30 -22.08
N ASP A 85 -4.90 4.06 -22.13
CA ASP A 85 -5.55 2.91 -21.50
C ASP A 85 -5.58 3.04 -19.97
N PHE A 86 -4.53 3.60 -19.38
CA PHE A 86 -4.49 3.90 -17.95
C PHE A 86 -5.59 4.89 -17.56
N TYR A 87 -5.76 5.97 -18.33
CA TYR A 87 -6.86 6.92 -18.13
C TYR A 87 -8.23 6.24 -18.29
N GLN A 88 -8.41 5.46 -19.36
CA GLN A 88 -9.67 4.76 -19.63
C GLN A 88 -10.03 3.77 -18.51
N TYR A 89 -9.06 3.12 -17.90
CA TYR A 89 -9.30 2.25 -16.75
C TYR A 89 -9.95 3.01 -15.59
N TRP A 90 -9.37 4.13 -15.17
CA TRP A 90 -9.89 4.92 -14.05
C TRP A 90 -11.19 5.64 -14.38
N ARG A 91 -11.35 6.11 -15.62
CA ARG A 91 -12.62 6.71 -16.06
C ARG A 91 -13.79 5.74 -15.99
N ASN A 92 -13.55 4.45 -16.20
CA ASN A 92 -14.58 3.41 -16.23
C ASN A 92 -14.78 2.71 -14.88
N VAL A 93 -14.24 3.25 -13.78
CA VAL A 93 -14.58 2.77 -12.42
C VAL A 93 -16.06 2.98 -12.18
N ALA A 94 -16.73 1.97 -11.60
CA ALA A 94 -18.16 2.01 -11.32
C ALA A 94 -18.50 3.09 -10.28
N ASP A 95 -19.71 3.65 -10.37
CA ASP A 95 -20.17 4.71 -9.46
C ASP A 95 -20.09 4.30 -7.99
N ALA A 96 -20.38 3.03 -7.68
CA ALA A 96 -20.29 2.48 -6.31
C ALA A 96 -18.85 2.48 -5.73
N ASP A 97 -17.83 2.60 -6.59
CA ASP A 97 -16.42 2.48 -6.24
C ASP A 97 -15.63 3.79 -6.44
N VAL A 98 -16.18 4.75 -7.19
CA VAL A 98 -15.45 5.95 -7.63
C VAL A 98 -15.06 6.85 -6.45
N LEU A 99 -15.97 7.10 -5.51
CA LEU A 99 -15.68 7.93 -4.34
C LEU A 99 -14.61 7.30 -3.44
N LYS A 100 -14.65 5.97 -3.27
CA LYS A 100 -13.61 5.21 -2.55
C LYS A 100 -12.24 5.36 -3.22
N CYS A 101 -12.19 5.24 -4.54
CA CYS A 101 -10.95 5.49 -5.30
C CYS A 101 -10.44 6.91 -5.11
N LEU A 102 -11.30 7.92 -5.18
CA LEU A 102 -10.90 9.32 -4.99
C LEU A 102 -10.27 9.54 -3.61
N ARG A 103 -10.88 9.01 -2.55
CA ARG A 103 -10.36 9.11 -1.17
C ARG A 103 -9.01 8.43 -0.97
N MET A 104 -8.76 7.33 -1.69
CA MET A 104 -7.55 6.52 -1.50
C MET A 104 -6.40 6.89 -2.43
N LEU A 105 -6.69 7.43 -3.62
CA LEU A 105 -5.70 7.57 -4.70
C LEU A 105 -5.47 9.02 -5.16
N THR A 106 -6.18 10.00 -4.58
CA THR A 106 -5.99 11.41 -4.92
C THR A 106 -5.58 12.21 -3.68
N PHE A 107 -5.11 13.43 -3.93
CA PHE A 107 -4.80 14.40 -2.88
C PHE A 107 -5.95 15.40 -2.64
N LEU A 108 -7.15 15.10 -3.13
CA LEU A 108 -8.31 15.97 -2.91
C LEU A 108 -8.67 15.97 -1.42
N PRO A 109 -9.02 17.13 -0.83
CA PRO A 109 -9.57 17.19 0.51
C PRO A 109 -10.82 16.32 0.64
N LEU A 110 -11.02 15.70 1.80
CA LEU A 110 -12.18 14.83 2.02
C LEU A 110 -13.48 15.59 1.86
N GLU A 111 -13.51 16.87 2.25
CA GLU A 111 -14.67 17.75 2.12
C GLU A 111 -15.07 17.94 0.65
N GLN A 112 -14.10 18.07 -0.26
CA GLN A 112 -14.38 18.18 -1.70
C GLN A 112 -14.95 16.89 -2.28
N ILE A 113 -14.53 15.74 -1.74
CA ILE A 113 -15.06 14.44 -2.18
C ILE A 113 -16.46 14.22 -1.60
N ASP A 114 -16.71 14.67 -0.37
CA ASP A 114 -18.02 14.60 0.27
C ASP A 114 -19.08 15.44 -0.47
N GLU A 115 -18.68 16.55 -1.11
CA GLU A 115 -19.56 17.35 -1.97
C GLU A 115 -19.94 16.65 -3.29
N MET A 116 -19.27 15.55 -3.66
CA MET A 116 -19.53 14.78 -4.88
C MET A 116 -20.53 13.62 -4.69
N ASP A 117 -20.89 13.31 -3.43
CA ASP A 117 -21.89 12.30 -3.06
C ASP A 117 -23.31 12.88 -3.11
#